data_AF-A0A3M1B1R8-F1
#
_entry.id   AF-A0A3M1B1R8-F1
#
_cell.length_a   1.000
_cell.length_b   1.000
_cell.length_c   1.000
_cell.angle_alpha   90.00
_cell.angle_beta   90.00
_cell.angle_gamma   90.00
#
_symmetry.space_group_name_H-M   'P 1'
#
loop_
_entity.id
_entity.type
_entity.pdbx_description
1 polymer ?
#
loop_
_entity_poly.entity_id
_entity_poly.type
_entity_poly.pdbx_seq_one_letter_code
_entity_poly.pdbx_strand_id
1 'polypeptide(L)'
;MPKSLNPEKVAEIAALLPKRERSDLAQKDLSKEWLTSQIELCQKRMKRDLWVGLPWFLIYSYLLFTEGVKAVTMGVFAIGMVYFVYTIFTTGSYGLNKNRVKVYKKLLEE
;
A
#
# COMPACT_ATOMS: atom_id res chain seq x y z
N MET A 1 -29.32 11.48 6.42
CA MET A 1 -28.72 10.13 6.54
C MET A 1 -27.86 9.90 5.31
N PRO A 2 -26.56 9.61 5.43
CA PRO A 2 -25.79 9.23 4.25
C PRO A 2 -26.44 7.97 3.66
N LYS A 3 -26.58 7.91 2.33
CA LYS A 3 -27.09 6.73 1.61
C LYS A 3 -26.38 5.51 2.18
N SER A 4 -27.12 4.59 2.80
CA SER A 4 -26.57 3.30 3.17
C SER A 4 -26.11 2.63 1.90
N LEU A 5 -24.79 2.59 1.66
CA LEU A 5 -24.19 1.86 0.56
C LEU A 5 -24.75 0.43 0.57
N ASN A 6 -25.17 -0.09 -0.59
CA ASN A 6 -25.73 -1.42 -0.67
C ASN A 6 -24.67 -2.44 -0.19
N PRO A 7 -24.94 -3.22 0.88
CA PRO A 7 -23.95 -4.11 1.48
C PRO A 7 -23.41 -5.16 0.51
N GLU A 8 -24.21 -5.60 -0.46
CA GLU A 8 -23.78 -6.56 -1.49
C GLU A 8 -22.76 -5.94 -2.45
N LYS A 9 -23.00 -4.70 -2.89
CA LYS A 9 -22.06 -3.96 -3.73
C LYS A 9 -20.77 -3.61 -2.99
N VAL A 10 -20.86 -3.25 -1.71
CA VAL A 10 -19.68 -3.01 -0.87
C VAL A 10 -18.82 -4.28 -0.77
N ALA A 11 -19.44 -5.44 -0.57
CA ALA A 11 -18.74 -6.71 -0.50
C ALA A 11 -18.05 -7.07 -1.84
N GLU A 12 -18.70 -6.81 -2.97
CA GLU A 12 -18.13 -7.01 -4.30
C GLU A 12 -16.94 -6.09 -4.55
N ILE A 13 -17.06 -4.79 -4.25
CA ILE A 13 -15.98 -3.81 -4.43
C ILE A 13 -14.81 -4.13 -3.48
N ALA A 14 -15.08 -4.52 -2.24
CA ALA A 14 -14.07 -4.88 -1.24
C ALA A 14 -13.38 -6.23 -1.52
N ALA A 15 -13.82 -7.01 -2.51
CA ALA A 15 -13.22 -8.29 -2.86
C ALA A 15 -11.73 -8.18 -3.26
N LEU A 16 -11.27 -6.99 -3.67
CA LEU A 16 -9.86 -6.72 -3.99
C LEU A 16 -8.95 -6.59 -2.76
N LEU A 17 -9.52 -6.52 -1.56
CA LEU A 17 -8.78 -6.39 -0.31
C LEU A 17 -8.62 -7.75 0.40
N PRO A 18 -7.62 -7.90 1.29
CA PRO A 18 -7.49 -9.07 2.15
C PRO A 18 -8.71 -9.24 3.08
N LYS A 19 -9.03 -10.49 3.45
CA LYS A 19 -10.18 -10.84 4.30
C LYS A 19 -10.27 -9.98 5.58
N ARG A 20 -9.13 -9.71 6.22
CA ARG A 20 -9.02 -8.89 7.43
C ARG A 20 -9.46 -7.43 7.21
N GLU A 21 -9.12 -6.84 6.06
CA GLU A 21 -9.54 -5.47 5.76
C GLU A 21 -11.00 -5.38 5.35
N ARG A 22 -11.55 -6.44 4.73
CA ARG A 22 -12.98 -6.51 4.42
C ARG A 22 -13.83 -6.49 5.69
N SER A 23 -13.44 -7.26 6.71
CA SER A 23 -14.13 -7.24 8.01
C SER A 23 -14.02 -5.90 8.70
N ASP A 24 -12.85 -5.24 8.65
CA ASP A 24 -12.67 -3.90 9.23
C ASP A 24 -13.52 -2.85 8.51
N LEU A 25 -13.64 -2.93 7.17
CA LEU A 25 -14.45 -2.01 6.37
C LEU A 25 -15.94 -2.13 6.67
N ALA A 26 -16.43 -3.36 6.89
CA ALA A 26 -17.84 -3.60 7.22
C ALA A 26 -18.25 -2.99 8.57
N GLN A 27 -17.30 -2.69 9.45
CA GLN A 27 -17.54 -2.13 10.79
C GLN A 27 -17.34 -0.60 10.86
N LYS A 28 -16.85 0.04 9.80
CA LYS A 28 -16.54 1.47 9.79
C LYS A 28 -17.64 2.30 9.16
N ASP A 29 -17.78 3.53 9.64
CA ASP A 29 -18.60 4.54 8.98
C ASP A 29 -17.89 5.00 7.70
N LEU A 30 -18.45 4.61 6.55
CA LEU A 30 -17.92 4.92 5.21
C LEU A 30 -18.36 6.32 4.77
N SER A 31 -18.10 7.32 5.61
CA SER A 31 -18.37 8.71 5.27
C SER A 31 -17.48 9.15 4.10
N LYS A 32 -17.94 10.14 3.32
CA LYS A 32 -17.16 10.69 2.20
C LYS A 32 -15.81 11.24 2.67
N GLU A 33 -15.79 11.94 3.80
CA GLU A 33 -14.57 12.48 4.41
C GLU A 33 -13.59 11.38 4.84
N TRP A 34 -14.12 10.28 5.38
CA TRP A 34 -13.28 9.14 5.73
C TRP A 34 -12.68 8.52 4.48
N LEU A 35 -13.47 8.27 3.43
CA LEU A 35 -12.99 7.69 2.18
C LEU A 35 -11.93 8.57 1.51
N THR A 36 -12.12 9.89 1.42
CA THR A 36 -11.13 10.81 0.83
C THR A 36 -9.83 10.82 1.62
N SER A 37 -9.91 10.93 2.95
CA SER A 37 -8.71 10.91 3.79
C SER A 37 -7.92 9.61 3.67
N GLN A 38 -8.60 8.46 3.59
CA GLN A 38 -7.95 7.16 3.39
C GLN A 38 -7.32 7.03 1.99
N ILE A 39 -7.95 7.57 0.95
CA ILE A 39 -7.39 7.60 -0.41
C ILE A 39 -6.08 8.38 -0.41
N GLU A 40 -6.08 9.60 0.14
CA GLU A 40 -4.87 10.45 0.21
C GLU A 40 -3.74 9.77 0.98
N LEU A 41 -4.08 9.18 2.13
CA LEU A 41 -3.12 8.47 2.97
C LEU A 41 -2.50 7.26 2.24
N CYS A 42 -3.31 6.47 1.53
CA CYS A 42 -2.81 5.36 0.73
C CYS A 42 -1.94 5.83 -0.44
N GLN A 43 -2.32 6.92 -1.13
CA GLN A 43 -1.50 7.51 -2.20
C GLN A 43 -0.16 8.04 -1.66
N LYS A 44 -0.15 8.69 -0.50
CA LYS A 44 1.08 9.17 0.15
C LYS A 44 2.02 8.01 0.48
N ARG A 45 1.48 6.89 0.98
CA ARG A 45 2.26 5.67 1.24
C ARG A 45 2.86 5.09 -0.05
N MET A 46 2.06 4.98 -1.12
CA MET A 46 2.56 4.54 -2.43
C MET A 46 3.68 5.43 -2.96
N LYS A 47 3.54 6.76 -2.83
CA LYS A 47 4.59 7.71 -3.26
C LYS A 47 5.88 7.51 -2.44
N ARG A 48 5.76 7.33 -1.12
CA ARG A 48 6.92 7.07 -0.25
C ARG A 48 7.62 5.77 -0.63
N ASP A 49 6.87 4.70 -0.88
CA ASP A 49 7.44 3.41 -1.27
C ASP A 49 8.25 3.53 -2.59
N LEU A 50 7.76 4.33 -3.54
CA LEU A 50 8.50 4.65 -4.77
C LEU A 50 9.74 5.52 -4.51
N TRP A 51 9.58 6.58 -3.70
CA TRP A 51 10.64 7.53 -3.39
C TRP A 51 11.80 6.92 -2.61
N VAL A 52 11.55 5.89 -1.80
CA VAL A 52 12.60 5.19 -1.08
C VAL A 52 13.06 3.97 -1.88
N GLY A 53 12.13 3.21 -2.44
CA GLY A 53 12.44 1.95 -3.09
C GLY A 53 13.20 2.11 -4.41
N LEU A 54 12.86 3.12 -5.23
CA LEU A 54 13.53 3.30 -6.52
C LEU A 54 14.99 3.76 -6.36
N PRO A 55 15.32 4.79 -5.56
CA PRO A 55 16.73 5.13 -5.31
C PRO A 55 17.52 3.98 -4.68
N TRP A 56 16.91 3.24 -3.75
CA TRP A 56 17.56 2.08 -3.14
C TRP A 56 17.89 1.00 -4.17
N PHE A 57 16.93 0.67 -5.02
CA PHE A 57 17.10 -0.31 -6.09
C PHE A 57 18.21 0.10 -7.07
N LEU A 58 18.32 1.40 -7.39
CA LEU A 58 19.38 1.92 -8.24
C LEU A 58 20.76 1.77 -7.58
N ILE A 59 20.90 2.13 -6.30
CA ILE A 59 22.16 1.99 -5.54
C ILE A 59 22.57 0.51 -5.48
N TYR A 60 21.65 -0.36 -5.09
CA TYR A 60 21.91 -1.79 -5.00
C TYR A 60 22.30 -2.38 -6.36
N SER A 61 21.55 -2.06 -7.41
CA SER A 61 21.83 -2.54 -8.76
C SER A 61 23.20 -2.05 -9.23
N TYR A 62 23.52 -0.77 -9.03
CA TYR A 62 24.83 -0.23 -9.36
C TYR A 62 25.96 -0.99 -8.68
N LEU A 63 25.88 -1.17 -7.35
CA LEU A 63 26.89 -1.93 -6.59
C LEU A 63 26.98 -3.39 -7.04
N LEU A 64 25.85 -4.01 -7.38
CA LEU A 64 25.84 -5.38 -7.88
C LEU A 64 26.55 -5.49 -9.23
N PHE A 65 26.36 -4.52 -10.14
CA PHE A 65 27.00 -4.51 -11.45
C PHE A 65 28.49 -4.14 -11.40
N THR A 66 28.89 -3.20 -10.53
CA THR A 66 30.28 -2.73 -10.47
C THR A 66 31.16 -3.59 -9.56
N GLU A 67 30.62 -4.06 -8.43
CA GLU A 67 31.39 -4.76 -7.40
C GLU A 67 31.04 -6.24 -7.27
N GLY A 68 29.91 -6.69 -7.84
CA GLY A 68 29.42 -8.05 -7.69
C GLY A 68 28.91 -8.32 -6.26
N VAL A 69 28.90 -9.58 -5.87
CA VAL A 69 28.41 -10.03 -4.55
C VAL A 69 29.52 -9.92 -3.51
N LYS A 70 29.80 -8.69 -3.07
CA LYS A 70 30.73 -8.40 -1.96
C LYS A 70 29.98 -8.04 -0.69
N ALA A 71 30.72 -7.95 0.42
CA ALA A 71 30.19 -7.58 1.73
C ALA A 71 29.40 -6.24 1.70
N VAL A 72 29.88 -5.24 0.95
CA VAL A 72 29.19 -3.95 0.79
C VAL A 72 27.85 -4.11 0.09
N THR A 73 27.82 -4.79 -1.06
CA THR A 73 26.58 -5.07 -1.82
C THR A 73 25.58 -5.85 -0.97
N MET A 74 26.04 -6.85 -0.22
CA MET A 74 25.21 -7.64 0.69
C MET A 74 24.70 -6.82 1.88
N GLY A 75 25.51 -5.89 2.41
CA GLY A 75 25.10 -4.95 3.46
C GLY A 75 23.97 -4.02 2.98
N VAL A 76 24.12 -3.43 1.79
CA VAL A 76 23.06 -2.62 1.17
C VAL A 76 21.83 -3.47 0.84
N PHE A 77 21.98 -4.73 0.44
CA PHE A 77 20.83 -5.60 0.28
C PHE A 77 20.07 -5.84 1.60
N ALA A 78 20.79 -6.19 2.67
CA ALA A 78 20.21 -6.52 3.97
C ALA A 78 19.49 -5.31 4.60
N ILE A 79 20.12 -4.13 4.58
CA ILE A 79 19.50 -2.89 5.11
C ILE A 79 18.21 -2.57 4.34
N GLY A 80 18.24 -2.71 3.02
CA GLY A 80 17.07 -2.51 2.17
C GLY A 80 15.95 -3.47 2.53
N MET A 81 16.28 -4.76 2.64
CA MET A 81 15.32 -5.80 2.99
C MET A 81 14.64 -5.51 4.34
N VAL A 82 15.41 -5.15 5.38
CA VAL A 82 14.85 -4.79 6.68
C VAL A 82 13.86 -3.62 6.57
N TYR A 83 14.24 -2.56 5.84
CA TYR A 83 13.35 -1.42 5.60
C TYR A 83 12.06 -1.81 4.86
N PHE A 84 12.17 -2.58 3.78
CA PHE A 84 11.01 -3.00 3.00
C PHE A 84 10.07 -3.89 3.81
N VAL A 85 10.63 -4.84 4.58
CA VAL A 85 9.86 -5.70 5.48
C VAL A 85 9.10 -4.84 6.50
N TYR A 86 9.80 -3.95 7.20
CA TYR A 86 9.17 -3.02 8.15
C TYR A 86 8.05 -2.21 7.51
N THR A 87 8.28 -1.67 6.31
CA THR A 87 7.31 -0.84 5.59
C THR A 87 6.06 -1.64 5.16
N ILE A 88 6.25 -2.88 4.69
CA ILE A 88 5.14 -3.78 4.31
C ILE A 88 4.28 -4.11 5.54
N PHE A 89 4.88 -4.44 6.68
CA PHE A 89 4.13 -4.78 7.89
C PHE A 89 3.43 -3.58 8.53
N THR A 90 4.04 -2.40 8.50
CA THR A 90 3.48 -1.19 9.14
C THR A 90 2.44 -0.47 8.29
N THR A 91 2.64 -0.42 6.97
CA THR A 91 1.82 0.43 6.08
C THR A 91 1.13 -0.32 4.95
N GLY A 92 1.46 -1.60 4.76
CA GLY A 92 1.03 -2.39 3.62
C GLY A 92 1.94 -2.17 2.41
N SER A 93 1.99 -3.16 1.52
CA SER A 93 2.76 -3.05 0.28
C SER A 93 2.16 -2.00 -0.67
N TYR A 94 2.97 -1.54 -1.63
CA TYR A 94 2.49 -0.69 -2.73
C TYR A 94 1.24 -1.27 -3.42
N GLY A 95 1.24 -2.58 -3.72
CA GLY A 95 0.10 -3.26 -4.36
C GLY A 95 -1.16 -3.26 -3.50
N LEU A 96 -1.01 -3.46 -2.19
CA LEU A 96 -2.12 -3.39 -1.25
C LEU A 96 -2.70 -1.97 -1.19
N ASN A 97 -1.84 -0.95 -1.09
CA ASN A 97 -2.28 0.45 -1.09
C ASN A 97 -2.93 0.85 -2.43
N LYS A 98 -2.46 0.31 -3.56
CA LYS A 98 -3.10 0.49 -4.87
C LYS A 98 -4.52 -0.09 -4.89
N ASN A 99 -4.71 -1.29 -4.33
CA ASN A 99 -6.04 -1.90 -4.23
C ASN A 99 -6.96 -1.10 -3.31
N ARG A 100 -6.46 -0.64 -2.14
CA ARG A 100 -7.21 0.23 -1.22
C ARG A 100 -7.71 1.49 -1.92
N VAL A 101 -6.84 2.20 -2.64
CA VAL A 101 -7.25 3.40 -3.41
C VAL A 101 -8.34 3.07 -4.43
N LYS A 102 -8.22 1.94 -5.15
CA LYS A 102 -9.22 1.52 -6.14
C LYS A 102 -10.57 1.22 -5.48
N VAL A 103 -10.58 0.52 -4.35
CA VAL A 103 -11.79 0.20 -3.59
C VAL A 103 -12.43 1.48 -3.05
N TYR A 104 -11.68 2.34 -2.38
CA TYR A 104 -12.23 3.56 -1.78
C TYR A 104 -12.76 4.56 -2.80
N LYS A 105 -12.10 4.69 -3.96
CA LYS A 105 -12.62 5.50 -5.07
C LYS A 105 -13.96 4.97 -5.59
N LYS A 106 -14.04 3.65 -5.83
CA LYS A 106 -15.30 3.01 -6.25
C LYS A 106 -16.41 3.19 -5.23
N LEU A 107 -16.11 3.11 -3.93
CA LEU A 107 -17.09 3.33 -2.86
C LEU A 107 -17.54 4.80 -2.77
N LEU A 108 -16.74 5.75 -3.24
CA LEU A 108 -17.09 7.18 -3.24
C LEU A 108 -17.97 7.56 -4.44
N GLU A 109 -17.90 6.79 -5.52
CA GLU A 109 -18.68 6.95 -6.75
C GLU A 109 -20.10 6.34 -6.68
N GLU A 110 -20.38 5.52 -5.67
CA GLU A 110 -21.66 4.84 -5.41
C GLU A 110 -22.60 5.65 -4.48
#